data_AF-A0A416MK72-F1
#
_entry.id   AF-A0A416MK72-F1
#
_cell.length_a   1.000
_cell.length_b   1.000
_cell.length_c   1.000
_cell.angle_alpha   90.00
_cell.angle_beta   90.00
_cell.angle_gamma   90.00
#
_symmetry.space_group_name_H-M   'P 1'
#
loop_
_entity.id
_entity.type
_entity.pdbx_description
1 polymer ?
#
loop_
_entity_poly.entity_id
_entity_poly.type
_entity_poly.pdbx_seq_one_letter_code
_entity_poly.pdbx_strand_id
1 'polypeptide(L)' 'MSTNKNSNRIEVPEAKQALDQFKMEVADELGVPLTNGYNGNLTSYQNGSVGGYMVKKMIEKQEKEMSNK' A
#
# COMPACT_ATOMS: atom_id res chain seq x y z
N MET A 1 6.91 -20.22 -22.56
CA MET A 1 6.09 -19.94 -21.36
C MET A 1 6.09 -18.44 -21.13
N SER A 2 4.98 -17.74 -21.36
CA SER A 2 4.89 -16.30 -21.09
C SER A 2 4.75 -16.07 -19.59
N THR A 3 5.80 -15.57 -18.94
CA THR A 3 5.71 -14.99 -17.60
C THR A 3 4.86 -13.74 -17.68
N ASN A 4 3.57 -13.87 -17.41
CA ASN A 4 2.64 -12.77 -17.29
C ASN A 4 3.03 -11.96 -16.04
N LYS A 5 4.01 -11.04 -16.18
CA LYS A 5 4.37 -10.07 -15.15
C LYS A 5 3.20 -9.10 -15.04
N ASN A 6 2.22 -9.44 -14.21
CA ASN A 6 1.21 -8.51 -13.75
C ASN A 6 1.89 -7.51 -12.80
N SER A 7 2.69 -6.60 -13.35
CA SER A 7 3.28 -5.51 -12.58
C SER A 7 2.21 -4.45 -12.46
N ASN A 8 1.66 -4.27 -11.25
CA ASN A 8 0.86 -3.11 -10.92
C ASN A 8 1.64 -1.86 -11.35
N ARG A 9 1.14 -1.16 -12.37
CA ARG A 9 1.73 0.09 -12.85
C ARG A 9 1.20 1.19 -11.95
N ILE A 10 2.11 1.94 -11.36
CA ILE A 10 1.74 3.16 -10.63
C ILE A 10 1.49 4.23 -11.69
N GLU A 11 0.31 4.86 -11.66
CA GLU A 11 -0.07 5.87 -12.67
C GLU A 11 0.74 7.17 -12.54
N VAL A 12 1.25 7.46 -11.34
CA VAL A 12 2.17 8.57 -11.07
C VAL A 12 3.52 7.99 -10.63
N PRO A 13 4.46 7.75 -11.57
CA PRO A 13 5.74 7.10 -11.28
C PRO A 13 6.55 7.80 -10.17
N GLU A 14 6.47 9.12 -10.10
CA GLU A 14 7.15 9.96 -9.12
C GLU A 14 6.67 9.68 -7.69
N ALA A 15 5.44 9.21 -7.54
CA ALA A 15 4.85 8.87 -6.24
C ALA A 15 5.31 7.51 -5.70
N LYS A 16 6.04 6.70 -6.49
CA LYS A 16 6.41 5.32 -6.11
C LYS A 16 7.10 5.25 -4.75
N GLN A 17 8.11 6.08 -4.54
CA GLN A 17 8.87 6.08 -3.29
C GLN A 17 7.99 6.48 -2.09
N ALA A 18 7.13 7.49 -2.28
CA ALA A 18 6.19 7.93 -1.25
C ALA A 18 5.16 6.84 -0.91
N LEU A 19 4.66 6.12 -1.93
CA LEU A 19 3.75 4.99 -1.74
C LEU A 19 4.42 3.81 -1.02
N ASP A 20 5.68 3.54 -1.32
CA ASP A 20 6.44 2.50 -0.62
C ASP A 20 6.69 2.87 0.84
N GLN A 21 7.03 4.12 1.15
CA GLN A 21 7.14 4.61 2.53
C GLN A 21 5.80 4.50 3.26
N PHE A 22 4.73 4.99 2.64
CA PHE A 22 3.39 4.94 3.21
C PHE A 22 2.93 3.50 3.51
N LYS A 23 3.24 2.55 2.62
CA LYS A 23 2.97 1.13 2.83
C LYS A 23 3.67 0.59 4.09
N MET A 24 4.93 0.98 4.32
CA MET A 24 5.68 0.55 5.49
C MET A 24 5.13 1.17 6.77
N GLU A 25 4.80 2.48 6.75
CA GLU A 25 4.16 3.16 7.88
C GLU A 25 2.84 2.49 8.28
N VAL A 26 1.99 2.16 7.30
CA VAL A 26 0.72 1.47 7.56
C VAL A 26 0.96 0.06 8.12
N ALA A 27 1.98 -0.65 7.63
CA ALA A 27 2.33 -1.97 8.17
C ALA A 27 2.76 -1.88 9.65
N ASP A 28 3.59 -0.89 9.98
CA ASP A 28 4.04 -0.65 11.35
C ASP A 28 2.87 -0.29 12.28
N GLU A 29 1.95 0.58 11.83
CA GLU A 29 0.74 0.93 12.59
C GLU A 29 -0.16 -0.29 12.88
N LEU A 30 -0.23 -1.23 11.93
CA LEU A 30 -1.02 -2.46 12.06
C LEU A 30 -0.29 -3.59 12.78
N GLY A 31 0.99 -3.41 13.14
CA GLY A 31 1.84 -4.45 13.70
C GLY A 31 2.06 -5.64 12.74
N VAL A 32 1.95 -5.40 11.44
CA VAL A 32 2.22 -6.43 10.41
C VAL A 32 3.72 -6.39 10.11
N PRO A 33 4.45 -7.52 10.24
CA PRO A 33 5.90 -7.56 10.01
C PRO A 33 6.21 -7.61 8.51
N LEU A 34 5.74 -6.59 7.77
CA LEU A 34 6.02 -6.40 6.36
C LEU A 34 7.47 -5.96 6.17
N THR A 35 8.10 -6.41 5.10
CA THR A 35 9.46 -6.01 4.73
C THR A 35 9.48 -5.46 3.31
N ASN A 36 10.55 -4.75 2.95
CA ASN A 36 10.80 -4.35 1.55
C ASN A 36 11.17 -5.53 0.64
N GLY A 37 11.39 -6.72 1.21
CA GLY A 37 11.75 -7.93 0.50
C GLY A 37 10.56 -8.83 0.19
N TYR A 38 10.78 -10.13 0.29
CA TYR A 38 9.75 -11.13 0.08
C TYR A 38 8.82 -11.23 1.29
N ASN A 39 7.51 -11.09 1.07
CA ASN A 39 6.47 -11.17 2.11
C ASN A 39 5.53 -12.37 1.92
N GLY A 40 5.91 -13.37 1.12
CA GLY A 40 5.06 -14.53 0.85
C GLY A 40 4.93 -15.51 2.02
N ASN A 41 5.75 -15.32 3.07
CA ASN A 41 5.59 -15.98 4.35
C ASN A 41 4.47 -15.37 5.22
N LEU A 42 4.01 -14.16 4.91
CA LEU A 42 2.88 -13.54 5.61
C LEU A 42 1.57 -14.11 5.07
N THR A 43 0.57 -14.17 5.96
CA THR A 43 -0.78 -14.59 5.55
C THR A 43 -1.37 -13.61 4.53
N SER A 44 -2.26 -14.10 3.67
CA SER A 44 -3.00 -13.23 2.74
C SER A 44 -3.78 -12.13 3.46
N TYR A 45 -4.26 -12.42 4.67
CA TYR A 45 -4.92 -11.44 5.52
C TYR A 45 -3.99 -10.30 5.93
N GLN A 46 -2.75 -10.60 6.36
CA GLN A 46 -1.76 -9.58 6.73
C GLN A 46 -1.33 -8.72 5.55
N ASN A 47 -1.04 -9.32 4.40
CA ASN A 47 -0.69 -8.54 3.20
C ASN A 47 -1.89 -7.69 2.73
N GLY A 48 -3.09 -8.26 2.76
CA GLY A 48 -4.31 -7.58 2.36
C GLY A 48 -4.73 -6.45 3.30
N SER A 49 -4.52 -6.60 4.62
CA SER A 49 -4.87 -5.58 5.60
C SER A 49 -4.05 -4.31 5.41
N VAL A 50 -2.74 -4.42 5.15
CA VAL A 50 -1.88 -3.26 4.85
C VAL A 50 -2.41 -2.50 3.63
N GLY A 51 -2.64 -3.18 2.51
CA GLY A 51 -3.16 -2.54 1.30
C GLY A 51 -4.55 -1.91 1.49
N GLY A 52 -5.44 -2.58 2.23
CA GLY A 52 -6.77 -2.06 2.54
C GLY A 52 -6.73 -0.80 3.42
N TYR A 53 -5.89 -0.78 4.44
CA TYR A 53 -5.71 0.39 5.31
C TYR A 53 -5.02 1.55 4.61
N MET A 54 -4.08 1.29 3.68
CA MET A 54 -3.52 2.32 2.82
C MET A 54 -4.62 3.04 2.04
N VAL A 55 -5.50 2.30 1.37
CA VAL A 55 -6.63 2.88 0.60
C VAL A 55 -7.57 3.64 1.51
N LYS A 56 -7.91 3.08 2.69
CA LYS A 56 -8.77 3.75 3.66
C LYS A 56 -8.22 5.13 4.07
N LYS A 57 -6.95 5.21 4.45
CA LYS A 57 -6.29 6.48 4.81
C LYS A 57 -6.20 7.47 3.66
N MET A 58 -5.96 6.99 2.43
CA MET A 58 -5.96 7.85 1.24
C MET A 58 -7.34 8.48 1.01
N ILE A 59 -8.41 7.68 1.14
CA ILE A 59 -9.79 8.17 1.03
C ILE A 59 -10.10 9.17 2.15
N GLU A 60 -9.76 8.85 3.41
CA GLU A 60 -9.96 9.78 4.53
C GLU A 60 -9.24 11.12 4.31
N LYS A 61 -8.03 11.12 3.74
CA LYS A 61 -7.31 12.34 3.38
C LYS A 61 -8.04 13.11 2.27
N GLN A 62 -8.48 12.42 1.22
CA GLN A 62 -9.24 13.02 0.12
C GLN A 62 -10.57 13.63 0.60
N GLU A 63 -11.30 12.94 1.48
CA GLU A 63 -12.54 13.42 2.09
C GLU A 63 -12.30 14.71 2.90
N LYS A 64 -11.21 14.77 3.69
CA LYS A 64 -10.82 15.98 4.42
C LYS A 64 -10.49 17.14 3.48
N GLU A 65 -9.75 16.89 2.40
CA GLU A 65 -9.43 17.91 1.39
C GLU A 65 -10.67 18.43 0.67
N MET A 66 -11.66 17.57 0.43
CA MET A 66 -12.95 17.94 -0.16
C MET A 66 -13.86 18.69 0.81
N SER A 67 -13.82 18.35 2.10
CA SER A 67 -14.62 19.01 3.14
C SER A 67 -14.11 20.40 3.53
N ASN A 68 -12.86 20.72 3.21
CA ASN A 68 -12.25 22.03 3.47
C ASN A 68 -12.46 23.01 2.30
N LYS A 69 -13.44 22.76 1.43
CA LYS A 69 -13.94 23.66 0.39
C LYS A 69 -15.32 24.17 0.77
#